data_AF-A0A947HJB6-F1
#
_entry.id   AF-A0A947HJB6-F1
#
_cell.length_a   1.000
_cell.length_b   1.000
_cell.length_c   1.000
_cell.angle_alpha   90.00
_cell.angle_beta   90.00
_cell.angle_gamma   90.00
#
_symmetry.space_group_name_H-M   'P 1'
#
loop_
_entity.id
_entity.type
_entity.pdbx_description
1 polymer ?
#
loop_
_entity_poly.entity_id
_entity_poly.type
_entity_poly.pdbx_seq_one_letter_code
_entity_poly.pdbx_strand_id
1 'polypeptide(L)'
;MRAFLEGWRALKADSSAVVSNERDFADQFERFVAAWGTLATPDVTTPQTVTAMLHAPSDEPLRPESSLPQRRFDTNAFRVFVAAFPSALAIRRRSGIDFNVWEVAGLEANELRIARVLGRLLDPRGPHGLEASLLRAILELLERRVAALSAERDGRFPSAKDVDEAGFFQVRVEFCPLGSLDDRVDIEIEASTFLLFIEVKVYAPEGQLQLDRYETAARIKARGRPWGVLFLTRPGLVLRTHQTHPTVADASWKDVAAALSRVAQRHEGTISPFLVESARHYAQFISNL
;
A
#
# COMPACT_ATOMS: atom_id res chain seq x y z
N MET A 1 10.49 -22.74 3.83
CA MET A 1 9.83 -22.04 2.71
C MET A 1 9.65 -22.89 1.46
N ARG A 2 10.72 -23.32 0.77
CA ARG A 2 10.62 -24.15 -0.45
C ARG A 2 9.87 -25.47 -0.23
N ALA A 3 10.16 -26.16 0.89
CA ALA A 3 9.45 -27.36 1.33
C ALA A 3 7.98 -27.13 1.76
N PHE A 4 7.63 -25.93 2.23
CA PHE A 4 6.24 -25.55 2.56
C PHE A 4 5.42 -25.29 1.30
N LEU A 5 6.02 -24.62 0.31
CA LEU A 5 5.42 -24.40 -1.00
C LEU A 5 5.34 -25.71 -1.81
N GLU A 6 6.32 -26.61 -1.69
CA GLU A 6 6.27 -27.96 -2.26
C GLU A 6 5.23 -28.83 -1.56
N GLY A 7 5.12 -28.78 -0.22
CA GLY A 7 4.09 -29.48 0.55
C GLY A 7 2.67 -28.96 0.31
N TRP A 8 2.48 -27.64 0.20
CA TRP A 8 1.20 -27.02 -0.15
C TRP A 8 0.81 -27.28 -1.61
N ARG A 9 1.78 -27.28 -2.55
CA ARG A 9 1.54 -27.69 -3.95
C ARG A 9 1.25 -29.18 -4.07
N ALA A 10 1.91 -30.02 -3.27
CA ALA A 10 1.61 -31.45 -3.19
C ALA A 10 0.21 -31.69 -2.62
N LEU A 11 -0.19 -31.03 -1.53
CA LEU A 11 -1.56 -31.12 -0.98
C LEU A 11 -2.64 -30.68 -1.97
N LYS A 12 -2.32 -29.69 -2.82
CA LYS A 12 -3.22 -29.18 -3.87
C LYS A 12 -3.29 -30.14 -5.07
N ALA A 13 -2.22 -30.86 -5.38
CA ALA A 13 -2.14 -31.87 -6.44
C ALA A 13 -2.69 -33.25 -6.01
N ASP A 14 -2.62 -33.58 -4.72
CA ASP A 14 -3.04 -34.88 -4.17
C ASP A 14 -4.50 -34.89 -3.70
N SER A 15 -5.19 -33.75 -3.75
CA SER A 15 -6.66 -33.70 -3.58
C SER A 15 -7.44 -34.46 -4.68
N SER A 16 -6.72 -35.01 -5.69
CA SER A 16 -7.23 -35.98 -6.67
C SER A 16 -6.83 -37.44 -6.43
N ALA A 17 -6.03 -37.78 -5.40
CA ALA A 17 -5.68 -39.16 -5.10
C ALA A 17 -5.79 -39.48 -3.61
N VAL A 18 -6.46 -40.59 -3.32
CA VAL A 18 -6.76 -41.10 -1.98
C VAL A 18 -5.45 -41.38 -1.21
N VAL A 19 -5.25 -40.70 -0.08
CA VAL A 19 -4.12 -40.95 0.84
C VAL A 19 -4.38 -42.22 1.65
N SER A 20 -3.48 -43.19 1.56
CA SER A 20 -3.60 -44.53 2.16
C SER A 20 -2.58 -44.83 3.27
N ASN A 21 -2.10 -43.84 4.04
CA ASN A 21 -1.31 -44.16 5.23
C ASN A 21 -1.34 -43.06 6.31
N GLU A 22 -2.01 -43.35 7.44
CA GLU A 22 -2.30 -42.40 8.52
C GLU A 22 -1.07 -42.00 9.36
N ARG A 23 0.02 -42.79 9.36
CA ARG A 23 1.23 -42.50 10.16
C ARG A 23 2.10 -41.37 9.62
N ASP A 24 2.12 -41.17 8.31
CA ASP A 24 2.98 -40.16 7.67
C ASP A 24 2.39 -38.75 7.77
N PHE A 25 1.05 -38.66 7.85
CA PHE A 25 0.33 -37.40 8.05
C PHE A 25 0.54 -36.84 9.47
N ALA A 26 0.55 -37.70 10.49
CA ALA A 26 0.74 -37.28 11.88
C ALA A 26 2.13 -36.66 12.12
N ASP A 27 3.19 -37.26 11.57
CA ASP A 27 4.56 -36.75 11.70
C ASP A 27 4.78 -35.44 10.92
N GLN A 28 4.09 -35.25 9.79
CA GLN A 28 4.15 -34.01 9.01
C GLN A 28 3.38 -32.87 9.68
N PHE A 29 2.28 -33.20 10.37
CA PHE A 29 1.44 -32.25 11.11
C PHE A 29 2.10 -31.77 12.40
N GLU A 30 2.78 -32.65 13.14
CA GLU A 30 3.58 -32.31 14.33
C GLU A 30 4.70 -31.29 14.01
N ARG A 31 5.37 -31.43 12.86
CA ARG A 31 6.41 -30.49 12.41
C ARG A 31 5.87 -29.12 12.02
N PHE A 32 4.66 -29.09 11.45
CA PHE A 32 3.95 -27.84 11.13
C PHE A 32 3.56 -27.08 12.41
N VAL A 33 3.05 -27.80 13.42
CA VAL A 33 2.71 -27.27 14.74
C VAL A 33 3.92 -26.67 15.46
N ALA A 34 5.08 -27.32 15.38
CA ALA A 34 6.33 -26.82 15.97
C ALA A 34 6.79 -25.48 15.34
N ALA A 35 6.54 -25.26 14.05
CA ALA A 35 6.88 -24.02 13.35
C ALA A 35 5.88 -22.87 13.63
N TRP A 36 4.63 -23.19 13.98
CA TRP A 36 3.55 -22.23 14.23
C TRP A 36 3.59 -21.61 15.64
N GLY A 37 4.21 -22.28 16.61
CA GLY A 37 4.32 -21.83 18.00
C GLY A 37 5.01 -20.47 18.21
N THR A 38 5.66 -19.92 17.17
CA THR A 38 6.34 -18.61 17.21
C THR A 38 5.40 -17.41 17.08
N LEU A 39 4.15 -17.60 16.63
CA LEU A 39 3.24 -16.50 16.25
C LEU A 39 2.09 -16.21 17.24
N ALA A 40 2.01 -16.89 18.39
CA ALA A 40 0.83 -16.78 19.26
C ALA A 40 0.81 -15.55 20.18
N THR A 41 -0.19 -14.67 19.98
CA THR A 41 -1.03 -14.05 21.04
C THR A 41 -2.45 -13.84 20.50
N PRO A 42 -3.47 -13.72 21.37
CA PRO A 42 -4.76 -14.36 21.13
C PRO A 42 -5.83 -13.38 20.65
N ASP A 43 -6.25 -13.54 19.39
CA ASP A 43 -7.68 -13.50 19.02
C ASP A 43 -7.85 -14.09 17.61
N VAL A 44 -7.92 -15.42 17.53
CA VAL A 44 -8.10 -16.15 16.25
C VAL A 44 -9.58 -16.54 16.13
N THR A 45 -10.46 -15.55 16.13
CA THR A 45 -11.90 -15.77 15.88
C THR A 45 -12.45 -14.91 14.76
N THR A 46 -11.66 -13.98 14.23
CA THR A 46 -12.14 -13.04 13.21
C THR A 46 -11.56 -13.37 11.82
N PRO A 47 -12.32 -13.14 10.73
CA PRO A 47 -11.84 -13.28 9.36
C PRO A 47 -10.57 -12.47 9.05
N GLN A 48 -10.31 -11.38 9.80
CA GLN A 48 -9.08 -10.59 9.67
C GLN A 48 -7.80 -11.37 10.08
N THR A 49 -7.87 -12.22 11.11
CA THR A 49 -6.70 -12.98 11.58
C THR A 49 -6.24 -14.03 10.56
N VAL A 50 -7.18 -14.64 9.83
CA VAL A 50 -6.87 -15.56 8.72
C VAL A 50 -6.25 -14.82 7.53
N THR A 51 -6.66 -13.58 7.26
CA THR A 51 -6.08 -12.72 6.19
C THR A 51 -4.60 -12.42 6.46
N ALA A 52 -4.26 -12.03 7.69
CA ALA A 52 -2.87 -11.71 8.06
C ALA A 52 -1.93 -12.91 7.91
N MET A 53 -2.43 -14.13 8.15
CA MET A 53 -1.67 -15.37 8.01
C MET A 53 -1.41 -15.76 6.54
N LEU A 54 -2.37 -15.50 5.65
CA LEU A 54 -2.24 -15.84 4.23
C LEU A 54 -1.31 -14.88 3.46
N HIS A 55 -1.08 -13.68 3.97
CA HIS A 55 -0.27 -12.63 3.33
C HIS A 55 1.09 -12.38 3.99
N ALA A 56 1.50 -13.19 4.97
CA ALA A 56 2.82 -13.08 5.58
C ALA A 56 3.93 -13.35 4.53
N PRO A 57 4.92 -12.45 4.37
CA PRO A 57 5.99 -12.63 3.39
C PRO A 57 6.81 -13.89 3.72
N SER A 58 7.05 -14.68 2.68
CA SER A 58 7.78 -15.94 2.74
C SER A 58 9.30 -15.78 2.70
N ASP A 59 9.89 -14.63 3.06
CA ASP A 59 11.35 -14.43 2.88
C ASP A 59 11.97 -13.55 3.98
N GLU A 60 11.67 -13.82 5.25
CA GLU A 60 12.46 -13.26 6.34
C GLU A 60 13.68 -14.17 6.63
N PRO A 61 14.92 -13.64 6.63
CA PRO A 61 16.09 -14.44 6.98
C PRO A 61 16.00 -14.91 8.43
N LEU A 62 16.22 -16.20 8.64
CA LEU A 62 16.26 -16.85 9.96
C LEU A 62 17.25 -16.10 10.86
N ARG A 63 16.74 -15.35 11.85
CA ARG A 63 17.58 -14.75 12.89
C ARG A 63 18.20 -15.87 13.74
N PRO A 64 19.46 -15.72 14.17
CA PRO A 64 20.06 -16.69 15.08
C PRO A 64 19.25 -16.77 16.37
N GLU A 65 18.98 -18.00 16.80
CA GLU A 65 18.22 -18.36 17.99
C GLU A 65 18.91 -17.84 19.25
N SER A 66 18.58 -16.61 19.68
CA SER A 66 18.88 -16.19 21.04
C SER A 66 17.65 -15.57 21.69
N SER A 67 17.14 -16.31 22.68
CA SER A 67 16.10 -15.95 23.65
C SER A 67 14.76 -15.51 23.08
N LEU A 68 14.08 -16.38 22.33
CA LEU A 68 12.63 -16.27 22.18
C LEU A 68 11.97 -16.77 23.48
N PRO A 69 11.01 -16.03 24.07
CA PRO A 69 10.23 -16.56 25.19
C PRO A 69 9.56 -17.86 24.75
N GLN A 70 9.67 -18.91 25.56
CA GLN A 70 8.96 -20.18 25.34
C GLN A 70 7.45 -19.93 25.43
N ARG A 71 6.84 -19.51 24.32
CA ARG A 71 5.39 -19.42 24.18
C ARG A 71 4.86 -20.85 24.15
N ARG A 72 4.08 -21.22 25.16
CA ARG A 72 3.40 -22.52 25.19
C ARG A 72 2.44 -22.62 24.01
N PHE A 73 2.56 -23.71 23.25
CA PHE A 73 1.61 -24.05 22.20
C PHE A 73 0.30 -24.50 22.84
N ASP A 74 -0.81 -23.83 22.51
CA ASP A 74 -2.14 -24.21 22.98
C ASP A 74 -2.79 -25.19 21.99
N THR A 75 -2.63 -26.48 22.28
CA THR A 75 -3.20 -27.56 21.48
C THR A 75 -4.74 -27.50 21.40
N ASN A 76 -5.40 -26.97 22.43
CA ASN A 76 -6.86 -26.86 22.43
C ASN A 76 -7.32 -25.73 21.49
N ALA A 77 -6.67 -24.57 21.55
CA ALA A 77 -6.94 -23.47 20.62
C ALA A 77 -6.68 -23.90 19.17
N PHE A 78 -5.60 -24.65 18.92
CA PHE A 78 -5.30 -25.16 17.58
C PHE A 78 -6.34 -26.18 17.08
N ARG A 79 -6.77 -27.13 17.93
CA ARG A 79 -7.83 -28.07 17.57
C ARG A 79 -9.15 -27.37 17.22
N VAL A 80 -9.52 -26.34 17.98
CA VAL A 80 -10.69 -25.51 17.71
C VAL A 80 -10.53 -24.77 16.37
N PHE A 81 -9.36 -24.20 16.11
CA PHE A 81 -9.06 -23.54 14.84
C PHE A 81 -9.17 -24.50 13.65
N VAL A 82 -8.51 -25.66 13.70
CA VAL A 82 -8.52 -26.64 12.59
C VAL A 82 -9.95 -27.13 12.31
N ALA A 83 -10.77 -27.33 13.34
CA ALA A 83 -12.17 -27.71 13.17
C ALA A 83 -13.01 -26.59 12.51
N ALA A 84 -12.74 -25.33 12.84
CA ALA A 84 -13.49 -24.17 12.30
C ALA A 84 -12.98 -23.70 10.92
N PHE A 85 -11.71 -23.95 10.59
CA PHE A 85 -11.03 -23.40 9.42
C PHE A 85 -11.70 -23.75 8.08
N PRO A 86 -12.12 -25.00 7.80
CA PRO A 86 -12.76 -25.33 6.52
C PRO A 86 -14.01 -24.51 6.25
N SER A 87 -14.87 -24.35 7.27
CA SER A 87 -16.10 -23.56 7.18
C SER A 87 -15.80 -22.07 7.00
N ALA A 88 -14.84 -21.53 7.76
CA ALA A 88 -14.41 -20.14 7.63
C ALA A 88 -13.82 -19.85 6.23
N LEU A 89 -12.98 -20.75 5.71
CA LEU A 89 -12.41 -20.65 4.37
C LEU A 89 -13.48 -20.74 3.28
N ALA A 90 -14.46 -21.63 3.43
CA ALA A 90 -15.57 -21.76 2.49
C ALA A 90 -16.48 -20.51 2.50
N ILE A 91 -16.74 -19.92 3.67
CA ILE A 91 -17.46 -18.65 3.78
C ILE A 91 -16.69 -17.53 3.07
N ARG A 92 -15.38 -17.41 3.32
CA ARG A 92 -14.51 -16.40 2.69
C ARG A 92 -14.46 -16.53 1.17
N ARG A 93 -14.31 -17.75 0.64
CA ARG A 93 -14.32 -17.99 -0.81
C ARG A 93 -15.65 -17.60 -1.45
N ARG A 94 -16.77 -17.93 -0.79
CA ARG A 94 -18.11 -17.61 -1.29
C ARG A 94 -18.46 -16.13 -1.17
N SER A 95 -17.86 -15.40 -0.24
CA SER A 95 -18.11 -13.96 -0.11
C SER A 95 -17.48 -13.14 -1.23
N GLY A 96 -16.52 -13.71 -1.97
CA GLY A 96 -15.80 -13.00 -3.02
C GLY A 96 -14.86 -11.92 -2.51
N ILE A 97 -14.60 -11.86 -1.18
CA ILE A 97 -13.75 -10.83 -0.57
C ILE A 97 -12.29 -10.89 -1.05
N ASP A 98 -11.86 -12.03 -1.58
CA ASP A 98 -10.53 -12.21 -2.18
C ASP A 98 -10.48 -11.86 -3.68
N PHE A 99 -11.61 -11.49 -4.29
CA PHE A 99 -11.65 -11.11 -5.69
C PHE A 99 -11.11 -9.68 -5.88
N ASN A 100 -9.83 -9.59 -6.24
CA ASN A 100 -9.14 -8.31 -6.46
C ASN A 100 -9.33 -7.82 -7.90
N VAL A 101 -10.17 -6.80 -8.08
CA VAL A 101 -10.45 -6.20 -9.40
C VAL A 101 -9.21 -5.62 -10.09
N TRP A 102 -8.18 -5.23 -9.33
CA TRP A 102 -6.96 -4.63 -9.87
C TRP A 102 -6.00 -5.66 -10.46
N GLU A 103 -5.98 -6.87 -9.90
CA GLU A 103 -5.27 -8.01 -10.48
C GLU A 103 -5.89 -8.38 -11.82
N VAL A 104 -7.22 -8.44 -11.89
CA VAL A 104 -7.95 -8.74 -13.13
C VAL A 104 -7.76 -7.63 -14.18
N ALA A 105 -7.76 -6.36 -13.75
CA ALA A 105 -7.50 -5.22 -14.63
C ALA A 105 -6.05 -5.15 -15.12
N GLY A 106 -5.18 -6.04 -14.63
CA GLY A 106 -3.77 -6.08 -15.01
C GLY A 106 -3.06 -4.79 -14.65
N LEU A 107 -3.31 -4.21 -13.47
CA LEU A 107 -2.58 -3.03 -13.04
C LEU A 107 -1.08 -3.29 -13.12
N GLU A 108 -0.64 -4.46 -12.64
CA GLU A 108 0.76 -4.91 -12.62
C GLU A 108 1.73 -3.78 -12.21
N ALA A 109 3.02 -3.92 -12.42
CA ALA A 109 3.95 -2.82 -12.17
C ALA A 109 3.95 -1.77 -13.30
N ASN A 110 2.80 -1.56 -13.95
CA ASN A 110 2.63 -0.53 -14.96
C ASN A 110 2.38 0.81 -14.24
N GLU A 111 3.47 1.56 -14.04
CA GLU A 111 3.49 2.89 -13.41
C GLU A 111 2.35 3.78 -13.90
N LEU A 112 2.07 3.76 -15.20
CA LEU A 112 1.01 4.58 -15.78
C LEU A 112 -0.40 4.15 -15.33
N ARG A 113 -0.69 2.85 -15.30
CA ARG A 113 -2.01 2.36 -14.83
C ARG A 113 -2.20 2.69 -13.36
N ILE A 114 -1.14 2.55 -12.57
CA ILE A 114 -1.13 2.90 -11.15
C ILE A 114 -1.35 4.41 -10.98
N ALA A 115 -0.66 5.26 -11.74
CA ALA A 115 -0.82 6.71 -11.72
C ALA A 115 -2.26 7.13 -12.05
N ARG A 116 -2.90 6.47 -13.03
CA ARG A 116 -4.30 6.72 -13.39
C ARG A 116 -5.26 6.38 -12.26
N VAL A 117 -5.11 5.21 -11.62
CA VAL A 117 -5.95 4.82 -10.48
C VAL A 117 -5.72 5.75 -9.30
N LEU A 118 -4.46 6.03 -8.96
CA LEU A 118 -4.10 6.93 -7.87
C LEU A 118 -4.64 8.35 -8.13
N GLY A 119 -4.44 8.91 -9.32
CA GLY A 119 -4.95 10.22 -9.69
C GLY A 119 -6.48 10.30 -9.59
N ARG A 120 -7.19 9.22 -9.93
CA ARG A 120 -8.65 9.14 -9.73
C ARG A 120 -9.06 9.11 -8.27
N LEU A 121 -8.30 8.45 -7.39
CA LEU A 121 -8.57 8.40 -5.95
C LEU A 121 -8.17 9.68 -5.21
N LEU A 122 -7.26 10.47 -5.80
CA LEU A 122 -6.79 11.75 -5.26
C LEU A 122 -7.63 12.94 -5.71
N ASP A 123 -8.52 12.80 -6.69
CA ASP A 123 -9.37 13.89 -7.18
C ASP A 123 -10.54 14.15 -6.22
N PRO A 124 -10.55 15.25 -5.44
CA PRO A 124 -11.63 15.48 -4.48
C PRO A 124 -13.01 15.65 -5.10
N ARG A 125 -13.08 15.90 -6.42
CA ARG A 125 -14.32 16.03 -7.19
C ARG A 125 -14.68 14.74 -7.94
N GLY A 126 -13.88 13.69 -7.77
CA GLY A 126 -14.12 12.38 -8.36
C GLY A 126 -15.36 11.70 -7.77
N PRO A 127 -16.01 10.78 -8.52
CA PRO A 127 -17.25 10.13 -8.09
C PRO A 127 -17.04 9.04 -7.02
N HIS A 128 -15.84 8.95 -6.42
CA HIS A 128 -15.52 7.95 -5.40
C HIS A 128 -16.02 8.36 -4.00
N GLY A 129 -16.41 9.61 -3.74
CA GLY A 129 -16.99 9.99 -2.45
C GLY A 129 -16.02 9.94 -1.26
N LEU A 130 -14.71 9.88 -1.51
CA LEU A 130 -13.68 10.08 -0.47
C LEU A 130 -13.36 11.56 -0.26
N GLU A 131 -13.90 12.43 -1.12
CA GLU A 131 -13.56 13.85 -1.18
C GLU A 131 -12.03 14.03 -1.16
N ALA A 132 -11.51 15.00 -0.41
CA ALA A 132 -10.07 15.22 -0.28
C ALA A 132 -9.40 14.31 0.77
N SER A 133 -10.10 13.34 1.36
CA SER A 133 -9.63 12.58 2.53
C SER A 133 -8.31 11.84 2.29
N LEU A 134 -8.13 11.24 1.10
CA LEU A 134 -6.90 10.51 0.78
C LEU A 134 -5.72 11.47 0.60
N LEU A 135 -5.89 12.54 -0.18
CA LEU A 135 -4.87 13.55 -0.41
C LEU A 135 -4.43 14.18 0.92
N ARG A 136 -5.40 14.56 1.75
CA ARG A 136 -5.17 15.07 3.11
C ARG A 136 -4.38 14.06 3.96
N ALA A 137 -4.79 12.79 3.99
CA ALA A 137 -4.12 11.75 4.77
C ALA A 137 -2.67 11.50 4.33
N ILE A 138 -2.37 11.60 3.03
CA ILE A 138 -1.00 11.52 2.51
C ILE A 138 -0.17 12.71 3.01
N LEU A 139 -0.67 13.94 2.89
CA LEU A 139 0.05 15.13 3.35
C LEU A 139 0.29 15.10 4.86
N GLU A 140 -0.70 14.69 5.68
CA GLU A 140 -0.56 14.49 7.13
C GLU A 140 0.57 13.50 7.49
N LEU A 141 0.74 12.42 6.71
CA LEU A 141 1.82 11.44 6.94
C LEU A 141 3.20 12.04 6.63
N LEU A 142 3.27 12.94 5.66
CA LEU A 142 4.50 13.56 5.19
C LEU A 142 4.91 14.80 6.00
N GLU A 143 3.97 15.45 6.72
CA GLU A 143 4.21 16.68 7.48
C GLU A 143 5.50 16.63 8.32
N ARG A 144 5.74 15.54 9.06
CA ARG A 144 6.96 15.40 9.88
C ARG A 144 8.24 15.28 9.05
N ARG A 145 8.19 14.64 7.89
CA ARG A 145 9.35 14.47 6.99
C ARG A 145 9.68 15.79 6.30
N VAL A 146 8.65 16.55 5.94
CA VAL A 146 8.76 17.77 5.14
C VAL A 146 8.97 19.02 5.98
N ALA A 147 8.56 19.02 7.25
CA ALA A 147 8.86 20.10 8.20
C ALA A 147 10.37 20.34 8.35
N ALA A 148 11.19 19.28 8.18
CA ALA A 148 12.66 19.38 8.19
C ALA A 148 13.25 19.96 6.89
N LEU A 149 12.47 20.01 5.80
CA LEU A 149 12.90 20.49 4.48
C LEU A 149 12.64 21.99 4.29
N SER A 150 11.76 22.57 5.11
CA SER A 150 11.24 23.93 4.91
C SER A 150 12.14 24.97 5.58
N ALA A 151 13.25 25.33 4.93
CA ALA A 151 14.04 26.52 5.28
C ALA A 151 14.37 27.35 4.03
N GLU A 152 13.71 28.50 3.98
CA GLU A 152 14.01 29.73 3.23
C GLU A 152 13.87 29.82 1.69
N ARG A 153 13.08 30.86 1.33
CA ARG A 153 13.06 31.72 0.13
C ARG A 153 12.21 31.36 -1.10
N ASP A 154 12.08 30.11 -1.53
CA ASP A 154 11.50 29.84 -2.87
C ASP A 154 10.17 29.05 -2.91
N GLY A 155 9.62 28.71 -1.75
CA GLY A 155 8.34 28.01 -1.64
C GLY A 155 8.27 27.17 -0.36
N ARG A 156 7.09 26.63 -0.09
CA ARG A 156 6.90 25.59 0.94
C ARG A 156 6.08 24.46 0.35
N PHE A 157 6.35 23.26 0.83
CA PHE A 157 5.55 22.10 0.44
C PHE A 157 4.09 22.24 0.93
N PRO A 158 3.11 21.70 0.19
CA PRO A 158 1.70 21.73 0.59
C PRO A 158 1.43 20.91 1.87
N SER A 159 0.48 21.37 2.68
CA SER A 159 0.07 20.75 3.94
C SER A 159 -1.40 20.32 3.90
N ALA A 160 -1.84 19.54 4.90
CA ALA A 160 -3.25 19.18 5.03
C ALA A 160 -4.16 20.43 5.16
N LYS A 161 -3.66 21.49 5.79
CA LYS A 161 -4.39 22.77 5.91
C LYS A 161 -4.65 23.42 4.54
N ASP A 162 -3.71 23.34 3.61
CA ASP A 162 -3.89 23.89 2.26
C ASP A 162 -5.01 23.18 1.50
N VAL A 163 -5.19 21.88 1.76
CA VAL A 163 -6.28 21.08 1.20
C VAL A 163 -7.62 21.49 1.79
N ASP A 164 -7.69 21.69 3.11
CA ASP A 164 -8.92 22.10 3.79
C ASP A 164 -9.39 23.51 3.35
N GLU A 165 -8.46 24.41 3.03
CA GLU A 165 -8.74 25.78 2.58
C GLU A 165 -8.98 25.91 1.06
N ALA A 166 -8.77 24.83 0.30
CA ALA A 166 -8.91 24.85 -1.15
C ALA A 166 -10.39 24.86 -1.58
N GLY A 167 -10.81 25.93 -2.26
CA GLY A 167 -12.13 26.01 -2.88
C GLY A 167 -12.21 25.34 -4.26
N PHE A 168 -11.07 24.96 -4.84
CA PHE A 168 -10.98 24.35 -6.17
C PHE A 168 -9.85 23.33 -6.22
N PHE A 169 -10.08 22.25 -6.98
CA PHE A 169 -9.10 21.24 -7.34
C PHE A 169 -9.21 20.88 -8.81
N GLN A 170 -8.10 20.53 -9.43
CA GLN A 170 -8.05 19.88 -10.72
C GLN A 170 -6.92 18.85 -10.71
N VAL A 171 -7.29 17.59 -10.93
CA VAL A 171 -6.32 16.50 -11.06
C VAL A 171 -6.18 16.11 -12.52
N ARG A 172 -4.94 16.06 -13.01
CA ARG A 172 -4.57 15.64 -14.36
C ARG A 172 -3.56 14.50 -14.26
N VAL A 173 -3.64 13.54 -15.15
CA VAL A 173 -2.71 12.40 -15.23
C VAL A 173 -2.01 12.45 -16.59
N GLU A 174 -0.71 12.16 -16.62
CA GLU A 174 0.15 12.30 -17.82
C GLU A 174 0.09 13.70 -18.44
N PHE A 175 0.32 14.74 -17.65
CA PHE A 175 0.15 16.13 -18.10
C PHE A 175 1.48 16.82 -18.33
N CYS A 176 1.55 17.71 -19.32
CA CYS A 176 2.73 18.54 -19.62
C CYS A 176 2.49 19.97 -19.08
N PRO A 177 2.99 20.33 -17.88
CA PRO A 177 2.60 21.58 -17.20
C PRO A 177 2.95 22.85 -17.96
N LEU A 178 4.05 22.81 -18.73
CA LEU A 178 4.56 23.91 -19.55
C LEU A 178 4.43 23.65 -21.05
N GLY A 179 3.72 22.58 -21.46
CA GLY A 179 3.48 22.25 -22.86
C GLY A 179 4.60 21.47 -23.57
N SER A 180 5.72 21.17 -22.90
CA SER A 180 6.76 20.27 -23.41
C SER A 180 6.53 18.83 -22.96
N LEU A 181 6.76 17.87 -23.86
CA LEU A 181 6.74 16.44 -23.53
C LEU A 181 7.80 16.06 -22.49
N ASP A 182 8.91 16.81 -22.45
CA ASP A 182 10.01 16.60 -21.50
C ASP A 182 9.66 17.00 -20.06
N ASP A 183 8.56 17.74 -19.88
CA ASP A 183 8.04 18.18 -18.58
C ASP A 183 6.84 17.34 -18.12
N ARG A 184 6.53 16.22 -18.80
CA ARG A 184 5.37 15.40 -18.48
C ARG A 184 5.47 14.86 -17.05
N VAL A 185 4.51 15.23 -16.20
CA VAL A 185 4.34 14.69 -14.85
C VAL A 185 3.29 13.58 -14.86
N ASP A 186 3.49 12.54 -14.05
CA ASP A 186 2.54 11.43 -13.95
C ASP A 186 1.19 11.90 -13.40
N ILE A 187 1.20 12.70 -12.34
CA ILE A 187 -0.01 13.30 -11.78
C ILE A 187 0.26 14.76 -11.41
N GLU A 188 -0.64 15.64 -11.81
CA GLU A 188 -0.71 17.03 -11.35
C GLU A 188 -1.98 17.23 -10.54
N ILE A 189 -1.84 17.85 -9.37
CA ILE A 189 -2.94 18.34 -8.56
C ILE A 189 -2.79 19.85 -8.46
N GLU A 190 -3.66 20.57 -9.17
CA GLU A 190 -3.74 22.03 -9.12
C GLU A 190 -4.93 22.44 -8.25
N ALA A 191 -4.66 23.10 -7.13
CA ALA A 191 -5.66 23.65 -6.23
C ALA A 191 -5.60 25.18 -6.20
N SER A 192 -6.66 25.84 -5.71
CA SER A 192 -6.63 27.30 -5.54
C SER A 192 -5.52 27.76 -4.58
N THR A 193 -5.15 26.91 -3.62
CA THR A 193 -4.19 27.19 -2.54
C THR A 193 -2.81 26.60 -2.78
N PHE A 194 -2.64 25.57 -3.62
CA PHE A 194 -1.35 24.93 -3.83
C PHE A 194 -1.23 24.24 -5.21
N LEU A 195 -0.01 23.81 -5.53
CA LEU A 195 0.29 22.94 -6.67
C LEU A 195 1.10 21.72 -6.20
N LEU A 196 0.69 20.51 -6.55
CA LEU A 196 1.44 19.30 -6.24
C LEU A 196 1.65 18.48 -7.51
N PHE A 197 2.89 18.20 -7.85
CA PHE A 197 3.23 17.16 -8.82
C PHE A 197 3.53 15.87 -8.08
N ILE A 198 3.10 14.75 -8.64
CA ILE A 198 3.42 13.41 -8.12
C ILE A 198 4.02 12.62 -9.26
N GLU A 199 5.22 12.10 -9.02
CA GLU A 199 5.90 11.15 -9.90
C GLU A 199 5.77 9.75 -9.32
N VAL A 200 5.37 8.80 -10.17
CA VAL A 200 4.99 7.44 -9.80
C VAL A 200 6.07 6.47 -10.29
N LYS A 201 6.89 5.96 -9.37
CA LYS A 201 7.92 4.96 -9.67
C LYS A 201 7.66 3.64 -8.96
N VAL A 202 7.73 2.56 -9.73
CA VAL A 202 7.64 1.20 -9.20
C VAL A 202 9.02 0.56 -9.14
N TYR A 203 9.89 0.64 -10.15
CA TYR A 203 11.14 -0.16 -10.13
C TYR A 203 12.44 0.62 -10.06
N ALA A 204 12.48 1.84 -10.57
CA ALA A 204 13.73 2.59 -10.71
C ALA A 204 13.64 3.97 -10.03
N PRO A 205 14.70 4.42 -9.33
CA PRO A 205 14.84 5.82 -8.99
C PRO A 205 15.00 6.66 -10.27
N GLU A 206 14.51 7.89 -10.20
CA GLU A 206 14.67 8.86 -11.29
C GLU A 206 16.10 9.41 -11.36
N GLY A 207 16.51 9.91 -12.54
CA GLY A 207 17.76 10.64 -12.71
C GLY A 207 17.67 12.09 -12.17
N GLN A 208 18.76 12.59 -11.59
CA GLN A 208 18.84 13.90 -10.93
C GLN A 208 18.35 15.08 -11.80
N LEU A 209 18.63 15.05 -13.11
CA LEU A 209 18.28 16.13 -14.06
C LEU A 209 16.76 16.34 -14.21
N GLN A 210 15.94 15.38 -13.80
CA GLN A 210 14.49 15.49 -13.90
C GLN A 210 13.88 16.23 -12.70
N LEU A 211 14.53 16.18 -11.53
CA LEU A 211 14.11 16.92 -10.34
C LEU A 211 14.17 18.43 -10.55
N ASP A 212 15.27 18.93 -11.10
CA ASP A 212 15.46 20.35 -11.41
C ASP A 212 14.35 20.90 -12.33
N ARG A 213 13.96 20.10 -13.33
CA ARG A 213 12.91 20.47 -14.29
C ARG A 213 11.55 20.53 -13.62
N TYR A 214 11.19 19.52 -12.82
CA TYR A 214 9.92 19.50 -12.12
C TYR A 214 9.79 20.60 -11.10
N GLU A 215 10.83 20.89 -10.32
CA GLU A 215 10.82 22.02 -9.40
C GLU A 215 10.68 23.36 -10.13
N THR A 216 11.41 23.54 -11.23
CA THR A 216 11.31 24.76 -12.04
C THR A 216 9.89 24.93 -12.60
N ALA A 217 9.32 23.86 -13.18
CA ALA A 217 7.97 23.87 -13.73
C ALA A 217 6.91 24.12 -12.64
N ALA A 218 7.03 23.45 -11.49
CA ALA A 218 6.12 23.61 -10.36
C ALA A 218 6.18 25.04 -9.82
N ARG A 219 7.37 25.59 -9.59
CA ARG A 219 7.57 26.97 -9.11
C ARG A 219 6.92 28.00 -10.04
N ILE A 220 7.17 27.89 -11.35
CA ILE A 220 6.60 28.81 -12.34
C ILE A 220 5.07 28.73 -12.35
N LYS A 221 4.52 27.51 -12.35
CA LYS A 221 3.06 27.30 -12.42
C LYS A 221 2.35 27.63 -11.09
N ALA A 222 3.02 27.44 -9.96
CA ALA A 222 2.47 27.73 -8.64
C ALA A 222 2.20 29.22 -8.43
N ARG A 223 2.95 30.11 -9.10
CA ARG A 223 2.74 31.58 -9.04
C ARG A 223 2.71 32.11 -7.60
N GLY A 224 3.62 31.62 -6.75
CA GLY A 224 3.74 32.02 -5.35
C GLY A 224 2.86 31.26 -4.35
N ARG A 225 1.99 30.35 -4.82
CA ARG A 225 1.30 29.38 -3.95
C ARG A 225 2.30 28.34 -3.40
N PRO A 226 2.03 27.73 -2.24
CA PRO A 226 2.67 26.48 -1.82
C PRO A 226 2.75 25.47 -2.96
N TRP A 227 3.90 24.80 -3.09
CA TRP A 227 4.09 23.83 -4.15
C TRP A 227 5.09 22.75 -3.76
N GLY A 228 4.97 21.59 -4.40
CA GLY A 228 5.89 20.49 -4.14
C GLY A 228 5.89 19.45 -5.25
N VAL A 229 6.93 18.63 -5.23
CA VAL A 229 7.04 17.42 -6.05
C VAL A 229 7.12 16.23 -5.10
N LEU A 230 6.18 15.29 -5.24
CA LEU A 230 6.13 14.07 -4.45
C LEU A 230 6.61 12.89 -5.29
N PHE A 231 7.69 12.26 -4.85
CA PHE A 231 8.18 11.03 -5.45
C PHE A 231 7.62 9.83 -4.71
N LEU A 232 6.80 9.05 -5.41
CA LEU A 232 6.21 7.84 -4.89
C LEU A 232 7.00 6.63 -5.37
N THR A 233 7.68 5.95 -4.44
CA THR A 233 8.65 4.89 -4.76
C THR A 233 8.44 3.64 -3.90
N ARG A 234 9.26 2.60 -4.12
CA ARG A 234 9.30 1.44 -3.22
C ARG A 234 9.85 1.82 -1.84
N PRO A 235 9.40 1.15 -0.77
CA PRO A 235 9.99 1.31 0.55
C PRO A 235 11.52 1.14 0.53
N GLY A 236 12.24 2.03 1.22
CA GLY A 236 13.70 1.98 1.35
C GLY A 236 14.48 2.71 0.25
N LEU A 237 13.81 3.18 -0.80
CA LEU A 237 14.41 4.06 -1.80
C LEU A 237 14.27 5.52 -1.34
N VAL A 238 15.14 5.94 -0.40
CA VAL A 238 15.17 7.35 0.03
C VAL A 238 15.88 8.16 -1.04
N LEU A 239 15.21 9.21 -1.53
CA LEU A 239 15.87 10.21 -2.35
C LEU A 239 16.91 10.94 -1.49
N ARG A 240 18.20 10.79 -1.80
CA ARG A 240 19.28 11.53 -1.12
C ARG A 240 19.34 13.00 -1.56
N THR A 241 18.23 13.56 -2.02
CA THR A 241 18.16 14.84 -2.73
C THR A 241 17.47 15.94 -1.91
N HIS A 242 16.97 15.61 -0.72
CA HIS A 242 16.35 16.55 0.21
C HIS A 242 17.23 17.73 0.64
N GLN A 243 18.56 17.57 0.60
CA GLN A 243 19.48 18.67 0.93
C GLN A 243 19.58 19.71 -0.19
N THR A 244 19.29 19.32 -1.44
CA THR A 244 19.37 20.20 -2.62
C THR A 244 17.99 20.62 -3.14
N HIS A 245 16.93 19.91 -2.77
CA HIS A 245 15.55 20.12 -3.24
C HIS A 245 14.56 20.13 -2.06
N PRO A 246 14.39 21.27 -1.36
CA PRO A 246 13.55 21.37 -0.16
C PRO A 246 12.05 21.20 -0.44
N THR A 247 11.64 21.33 -1.70
CA THR A 247 10.27 21.17 -2.18
C THR A 247 10.00 19.80 -2.81
N VAL A 248 10.99 18.89 -2.74
CA VAL A 248 10.85 17.49 -3.13
C VAL A 248 10.69 16.62 -1.88
N ALA A 249 9.56 15.94 -1.79
CA ALA A 249 9.27 14.96 -0.74
C ALA A 249 9.27 13.54 -1.33
N ASP A 250 9.66 12.58 -0.50
CA ASP A 250 9.56 11.16 -0.82
C ASP A 250 8.42 10.50 -0.03
N ALA A 251 7.68 9.65 -0.71
CA ALA A 251 6.73 8.72 -0.11
C ALA A 251 6.96 7.33 -0.67
N SER A 252 6.66 6.33 0.15
CA SER A 252 6.61 4.95 -0.29
C SER A 252 5.20 4.52 -0.64
N TRP A 253 5.05 3.48 -1.46
CA TRP A 253 3.75 2.84 -1.68
C TRP A 253 3.10 2.34 -0.39
N LYS A 254 3.90 2.00 0.62
CA LYS A 254 3.40 1.68 1.98
C LYS A 254 2.77 2.87 2.68
N ASP A 255 3.29 4.09 2.47
CA ASP A 255 2.68 5.30 3.03
C ASP A 255 1.30 5.55 2.41
N VAL A 256 1.17 5.39 1.08
CA VAL A 256 -0.12 5.53 0.37
C VAL A 256 -1.09 4.43 0.79
N ALA A 257 -0.64 3.18 0.90
CA ALA A 257 -1.46 2.07 1.40
C ALA A 257 -1.97 2.33 2.83
N ALA A 258 -1.10 2.84 3.71
CA ALA A 258 -1.49 3.19 5.08
C ALA A 258 -2.50 4.34 5.11
N ALA A 259 -2.32 5.39 4.29
CA ALA A 259 -3.27 6.48 4.15
C ALA A 259 -4.64 5.96 3.66
N LEU A 260 -4.63 5.15 2.61
CA LEU A 260 -5.85 4.61 2.02
C LEU A 260 -6.58 3.67 2.97
N SER A 261 -5.86 2.82 3.71
CA SER A 261 -6.44 1.94 4.72
C SER A 261 -7.10 2.72 5.86
N ARG A 262 -6.44 3.78 6.35
CA ARG A 262 -7.01 4.68 7.36
C ARG A 262 -8.28 5.37 6.86
N VAL A 263 -8.28 5.87 5.62
CA VAL A 263 -9.44 6.53 5.03
C VAL A 263 -10.59 5.54 4.84
N ALA A 264 -10.30 4.36 4.28
CA ALA A 264 -11.30 3.30 4.08
C ALA A 264 -11.95 2.88 5.41
N GLN A 265 -11.18 2.78 6.50
CA GLN A 265 -11.72 2.47 7.83
C GLN A 265 -12.60 3.60 8.38
N ARG A 266 -12.23 4.87 8.21
CA ARG A 266 -13.03 6.00 8.69
C ARG A 266 -14.38 6.13 7.97
N HIS A 267 -14.42 5.72 6.71
CA HIS A 267 -15.61 5.78 5.86
C HIS A 267 -16.38 4.45 5.80
N GLU A 268 -16.04 3.49 6.64
CA GLU A 268 -16.74 2.23 6.71
C GLU A 268 -18.20 2.46 7.14
N GLY A 269 -19.15 2.06 6.30
CA GLY A 269 -20.58 2.28 6.51
C GLY A 269 -21.13 3.63 6.02
N THR A 270 -20.28 4.56 5.55
CA THR A 270 -20.72 5.85 4.98
C THR A 270 -20.60 5.93 3.45
N ILE A 271 -19.67 5.16 2.87
CA ILE A 271 -19.51 5.02 1.41
C ILE A 271 -19.80 3.59 0.96
N SER A 272 -19.87 3.37 -0.35
CA SER A 272 -20.13 2.05 -0.94
C SER A 272 -19.14 1.00 -0.42
N PRO A 273 -19.62 -0.15 0.10
CA PRO A 273 -18.75 -1.26 0.51
C PRO A 273 -17.82 -1.74 -0.62
N PHE A 274 -18.29 -1.68 -1.87
CA PHE A 274 -17.47 -2.00 -3.03
C PHE A 274 -16.24 -1.11 -3.13
N LEU A 275 -16.37 0.19 -2.85
CA LEU A 275 -15.24 1.11 -2.89
C LEU A 275 -14.29 0.89 -1.71
N VAL A 276 -14.83 0.65 -0.51
CA VAL A 276 -14.00 0.33 0.67
C VAL A 276 -13.16 -0.91 0.41
N GLU A 277 -13.75 -1.98 -0.12
CA GLU A 277 -13.02 -3.20 -0.48
C GLU A 277 -12.06 -2.98 -1.65
N SER A 278 -12.48 -2.27 -2.71
CA SER A 278 -11.59 -1.95 -3.83
C SER A 278 -10.38 -1.11 -3.36
N ALA A 279 -10.58 -0.18 -2.43
CA ALA A 279 -9.51 0.61 -1.83
C ALA A 279 -8.58 -0.25 -0.96
N ARG A 280 -9.13 -1.19 -0.18
CA ARG A 280 -8.34 -2.17 0.60
C ARG A 280 -7.49 -3.05 -0.32
N HIS A 281 -8.07 -3.58 -1.39
CA HIS A 281 -7.35 -4.38 -2.40
C HIS A 281 -6.28 -3.55 -3.11
N TYR A 282 -6.55 -2.29 -3.43
CA TYR A 282 -5.56 -1.40 -4.02
C TYR A 282 -4.41 -1.13 -3.04
N ALA A 283 -4.72 -0.83 -1.78
CA ALA A 283 -3.73 -0.64 -0.72
C ALA A 283 -2.85 -1.89 -0.54
N GLN A 284 -3.45 -3.07 -0.52
CA GLN A 284 -2.73 -4.33 -0.44
C GLN A 284 -1.82 -4.54 -1.66
N PHE A 285 -2.34 -4.32 -2.86
CA PHE A 285 -1.58 -4.42 -4.11
C PHE A 285 -0.36 -3.50 -4.09
N ILE A 286 -0.54 -2.20 -3.83
CA ILE A 286 0.56 -1.24 -3.85
C ILE A 286 1.52 -1.45 -2.67
N SER A 287 1.08 -1.98 -1.52
CA SER A 287 1.97 -2.26 -0.38
C SER A 287 3.04 -3.31 -0.67
N ASN A 288 2.82 -4.14 -1.69
CA ASN A 288 3.73 -5.16 -2.18
C ASN A 288 4.66 -4.67 -3.31
N LEU A 289 4.49 -3.42 -3.77
CA LEU A 289 5.40 -2.77 -4.72
C LEU A 289 6.64 -2.24 -3.99
#